data_AF-A0A1S2PDH5-F1
#
_entry.id   AF-A0A1S2PDH5-F1
#
_cell.length_a   1.000
_cell.length_b   1.000
_cell.length_c   1.000
_cell.angle_alpha   90.00
_cell.angle_beta   90.00
_cell.angle_gamma   90.00
#
_symmetry.space_group_name_H-M   'P 1'
#
loop_
_entity.id
_entity.type
_entity.pdbx_description
1 polymer ?
#
loop_
_entity_poly.entity_id
_entity_poly.type
_entity_poly.pdbx_seq_one_letter_code
_entity_poly.pdbx_strand_id
1 'polypeptide(L)'
;MVAVGSAVAADGDITAAVLANRDVVLTGDAVVRVPQGTHTYTGVISGEGALRVSGTGTLVLAKDSTFTLPHSRQHQRVQIPGDNHPYVVVGSPDEPAVTVDAGATLQYGTGGTTGLIGSFPYNTPGYQQNQDNIRVDGTLRLSLTRLFNLGIISGSGLVTQPRNMWGTLQICGTNPFSGILDNGTGVNFASTTCAADLPGARSIVNRGSWIIDTPLDHTVVQRQNFYSHEYGNDVNVHSRPGSKVVLTGVYSWSDSGDGAAPSLSDPGLNWRPVAHKLNKRGTNIEGADVQWGDGTTHQIFMPGTAQTVYINLHARRQRSRLTFDYNGPVTLGAPIGGGMYHDTLSAPGAGDIVIAGTSGNDVTFAAAQYYDGSTTIDRNATLRLGAGTAGGDGSLHIGGALDKVIDNGSLVLRNTGAPISLPAVTGAGSVTQSGAAATTVTSAAYTGATTVAKGSLIVSGTSLRTSSAISLTGPSAVLDLSTARDTTLRRLQVVTGAKILLSRNSPELTVGSTTATVSGTRLAIGGARFSVSRAGAHTVLTALASSAATGPTPSPARTARAGTPLGASTGTMADTGSHVGSLWTIAGLAGVVLAGVAAVFVFVRSRSRLRTSPRHSR
;
A
#
# COMPACT_ATOMS: atom_id res chain seq x y z
N MET A 1 7.51 -51.05 -28.96
CA MET A 1 6.04 -51.13 -28.95
C MET A 1 5.65 -51.60 -27.55
N VAL A 2 5.34 -50.68 -26.65
CA VAL A 2 4.97 -51.01 -25.26
C VAL A 2 3.46 -51.25 -25.26
N ALA A 3 3.02 -52.40 -24.76
CA ALA A 3 1.60 -52.74 -24.66
C ALA A 3 0.87 -51.66 -23.85
N VAL A 4 -0.07 -50.96 -24.50
CA VAL A 4 -1.04 -50.11 -23.83
C VAL A 4 -1.98 -51.07 -23.10
N GLY A 5 -1.78 -51.27 -21.80
CA GLY A 5 -2.72 -52.02 -20.98
C GLY A 5 -4.09 -51.35 -21.07
N SER A 6 -5.15 -52.13 -21.31
CA SER A 6 -6.52 -51.63 -21.32
C SER A 6 -6.84 -50.85 -20.03
N ALA A 7 -7.51 -49.71 -20.16
CA ALA A 7 -7.93 -48.91 -19.02
C ALA A 7 -8.77 -49.74 -18.04
N VAL A 8 -8.59 -49.52 -16.74
CA VAL A 8 -9.27 -50.25 -15.68
C VAL A 8 -10.46 -49.40 -15.20
N ALA A 9 -11.68 -49.92 -15.34
CA ALA A 9 -12.86 -49.34 -14.70
C ALA A 9 -12.83 -49.65 -13.20
N ALA A 10 -12.95 -48.65 -12.34
CA ALA A 10 -12.89 -48.84 -10.89
C ALA A 10 -13.59 -47.72 -10.09
N ASP A 11 -14.05 -48.09 -8.90
CA ASP A 11 -14.44 -47.24 -7.77
C ASP A 11 -13.72 -47.72 -6.48
N GLY A 12 -13.79 -46.97 -5.38
CA GLY A 12 -13.13 -47.35 -4.13
C GLY A 12 -11.61 -47.12 -4.14
N ASP A 13 -10.82 -48.08 -3.64
CA ASP A 13 -9.36 -47.91 -3.53
C ASP A 13 -8.64 -48.26 -4.85
N ILE A 14 -8.20 -47.25 -5.59
CA ILE A 14 -7.54 -47.40 -6.89
C ILE A 14 -6.01 -47.30 -6.79
N THR A 15 -5.44 -47.33 -5.58
CA THR A 15 -4.01 -47.10 -5.33
C THR A 15 -3.11 -48.02 -6.13
N ALA A 16 -3.41 -49.31 -6.18
CA ALA A 16 -2.59 -50.29 -6.90
C ALA A 16 -2.55 -50.02 -8.41
N ALA A 17 -3.67 -49.58 -9.00
CA ALA A 17 -3.74 -49.25 -10.43
C ALA A 17 -2.93 -47.99 -10.74
N VAL A 18 -3.04 -46.97 -9.90
CA VAL A 18 -2.29 -45.70 -10.03
C VAL A 18 -0.79 -45.93 -9.86
N LEU A 19 -0.36 -46.66 -8.82
CA LEU A 19 1.06 -46.99 -8.62
C LEU A 19 1.63 -47.87 -9.74
N ALA A 20 0.79 -48.68 -10.40
CA ALA A 20 1.15 -49.45 -11.58
C ALA A 20 1.05 -48.64 -12.90
N ASN A 21 0.81 -47.33 -12.85
CA ASN A 21 0.71 -46.44 -14.01
C ASN A 21 -0.39 -46.85 -15.02
N ARG A 22 -1.46 -47.51 -14.57
CA ARG A 22 -2.58 -47.88 -15.45
C ARG A 22 -3.52 -46.70 -15.64
N ASP A 23 -4.09 -46.57 -16.83
CA ASP A 23 -5.22 -45.68 -17.06
C ASP A 23 -6.43 -46.18 -16.26
N VAL A 24 -7.14 -45.27 -15.61
CA VAL A 24 -8.30 -45.55 -14.76
C VAL A 24 -9.53 -44.82 -15.30
N VAL A 25 -10.64 -45.54 -15.40
CA VAL A 25 -11.97 -44.97 -15.68
C VAL A 25 -12.78 -45.06 -14.40
N LEU A 26 -13.08 -43.92 -13.78
CA LEU A 26 -13.94 -43.84 -12.61
C LEU A 26 -15.36 -44.25 -12.99
N THR A 27 -15.91 -45.18 -12.21
CA THR A 27 -17.33 -45.58 -12.23
C THR A 27 -18.04 -45.22 -10.93
N GLY A 28 -17.39 -44.40 -10.10
CA GLY A 28 -17.79 -44.02 -8.75
C GLY A 28 -16.66 -43.28 -8.03
N ASP A 29 -16.90 -42.91 -6.78
CA ASP A 29 -15.90 -42.20 -5.98
C ASP A 29 -14.71 -43.12 -5.65
N ALA A 30 -13.51 -42.57 -5.79
CA ALA A 30 -12.26 -43.31 -5.65
C ALA A 30 -11.27 -42.63 -4.71
N VAL A 31 -10.39 -43.43 -4.11
CA VAL A 31 -9.29 -42.98 -3.27
C VAL A 31 -7.95 -43.50 -3.77
N VAL A 32 -6.94 -42.63 -3.76
CA VAL A 32 -5.53 -43.01 -3.88
C VAL A 32 -4.87 -42.76 -2.53
N ARG A 33 -4.41 -43.83 -1.88
CA ARG A 33 -3.67 -43.79 -0.61
C ARG A 33 -2.17 -43.78 -0.92
N VAL A 34 -1.63 -42.60 -1.15
CA VAL A 34 -0.26 -42.40 -1.60
C VAL A 34 0.71 -42.83 -0.50
N PRO A 35 1.51 -43.89 -0.70
CA PRO A 35 2.54 -44.29 0.25
C PRO A 35 3.61 -43.19 0.39
N GLN A 36 4.33 -43.19 1.51
CA GLN A 36 5.46 -42.27 1.70
C GLN A 36 6.40 -42.26 0.48
N GLY A 37 6.92 -41.08 0.13
CA GLY A 37 7.74 -40.87 -1.05
C GLY A 37 7.00 -40.11 -2.16
N THR A 38 7.65 -39.98 -3.31
CA THR A 38 7.09 -39.32 -4.50
C THR A 38 6.79 -40.35 -5.58
N HIS A 39 5.56 -40.37 -6.07
CA HIS A 39 5.07 -41.33 -7.06
C HIS A 39 4.55 -40.58 -8.28
N THR A 40 5.23 -40.73 -9.41
CA THR A 40 4.80 -40.12 -10.69
C THR A 40 3.83 -41.04 -11.39
N TYR A 41 2.59 -40.59 -11.55
CA TYR A 41 1.56 -41.25 -12.30
C TYR A 41 1.58 -40.81 -13.77
N THR A 42 1.82 -41.77 -14.66
CA THR A 42 1.92 -41.57 -16.11
C THR A 42 0.72 -42.09 -16.89
N GLY A 43 -0.27 -42.67 -16.20
CA GLY A 43 -1.59 -42.94 -16.75
C GLY A 43 -2.50 -41.70 -16.71
N VAL A 44 -3.77 -41.90 -17.06
CA VAL A 44 -4.83 -40.88 -16.95
C VAL A 44 -6.01 -41.40 -16.14
N ILE A 45 -6.66 -40.50 -15.40
CA ILE A 45 -7.96 -40.76 -14.76
C ILE A 45 -9.04 -40.11 -15.63
N SER A 46 -10.09 -40.86 -15.93
CA SER A 46 -11.25 -40.40 -16.71
C SER A 46 -12.56 -40.93 -16.12
N GLY A 47 -13.71 -40.62 -16.72
CA GLY A 47 -15.00 -41.20 -16.30
C GLY A 47 -15.80 -40.31 -15.34
N GLU A 48 -16.53 -40.93 -14.42
CA GLU A 48 -17.49 -40.25 -13.54
C GLU A 48 -17.26 -40.65 -12.07
N GLY A 49 -17.13 -39.66 -11.18
CA GLY A 49 -16.86 -39.85 -9.76
C GLY A 49 -16.04 -38.71 -9.14
N ALA A 50 -15.79 -38.78 -7.84
CA ALA A 50 -14.84 -37.93 -7.14
C ALA A 50 -13.51 -38.67 -6.85
N LEU A 51 -12.39 -37.94 -6.83
CA LEU A 51 -11.07 -38.45 -6.48
C LEU A 51 -10.60 -37.87 -5.14
N ARG A 52 -10.33 -38.75 -4.18
CA ARG A 52 -9.69 -38.41 -2.91
C ARG A 52 -8.22 -38.86 -2.90
N VAL A 53 -7.30 -37.94 -2.68
CA VAL A 53 -5.87 -38.22 -2.50
C VAL A 53 -5.56 -38.17 -1.01
N SER A 54 -5.11 -39.29 -0.46
CA SER A 54 -4.82 -39.46 0.96
C SER A 54 -3.46 -40.12 1.19
N GLY A 55 -3.05 -40.29 2.45
CA GLY A 55 -1.74 -40.83 2.81
C GLY A 55 -0.73 -39.73 3.14
N THR A 56 0.56 -40.06 3.12
CA THR A 56 1.65 -39.15 3.51
C THR A 56 2.64 -38.86 2.37
N GLY A 57 2.40 -39.45 1.19
CA GLY A 57 3.24 -39.26 0.02
C GLY A 57 2.80 -38.14 -0.92
N THR A 58 3.55 -38.01 -2.01
CA THR A 58 3.27 -37.11 -3.13
C THR A 58 2.84 -37.91 -4.36
N LEU A 59 1.65 -37.64 -4.90
CA LEU A 59 1.21 -38.11 -6.20
C LEU A 59 1.44 -37.02 -7.25
N VAL A 60 2.28 -37.29 -8.24
CA VAL A 60 2.57 -36.36 -9.33
C VAL A 60 1.84 -36.80 -10.60
N LEU A 61 0.99 -35.95 -11.15
CA LEU A 61 0.30 -36.21 -12.42
C LEU A 61 1.18 -35.77 -13.60
N ALA A 62 1.59 -36.70 -14.45
CA ALA A 62 2.37 -36.38 -15.64
C ALA A 62 1.49 -36.06 -16.87
N LYS A 63 0.25 -36.55 -16.90
CA LYS A 63 -0.73 -36.36 -17.99
C LYS A 63 -2.02 -35.74 -17.46
N ASP A 64 -2.73 -35.05 -18.35
CA ASP A 64 -4.04 -34.49 -18.02
C ASP A 64 -5.05 -35.61 -17.76
N SER A 65 -5.93 -35.40 -16.78
CA SER A 65 -7.01 -36.31 -16.41
C SER A 65 -8.35 -35.57 -16.49
N THR A 66 -9.37 -36.23 -17.01
CA THR A 66 -10.66 -35.63 -17.37
C THR A 66 -11.80 -36.52 -16.90
N PHE A 67 -12.31 -36.24 -15.70
CA PHE A 67 -13.52 -36.87 -15.17
C PHE A 67 -14.45 -35.77 -14.65
N THR A 68 -15.67 -36.12 -14.28
CA THR A 68 -16.61 -35.20 -13.63
C THR A 68 -17.34 -35.90 -12.51
N LEU A 69 -17.92 -35.14 -11.58
CA LEU A 69 -18.93 -35.68 -10.67
C LEU A 69 -20.11 -36.29 -11.46
N PRO A 70 -20.86 -37.22 -10.87
CA PRO A 70 -22.14 -37.64 -11.41
C PRO A 70 -23.09 -36.50 -11.70
N HIS A 71 -23.87 -36.60 -12.78
CA HIS A 71 -24.82 -35.54 -13.17
C HIS A 71 -25.79 -35.16 -12.03
N SER A 72 -26.16 -36.12 -11.17
CA SER A 72 -27.00 -35.87 -9.99
C SER A 72 -26.35 -34.98 -8.92
N ARG A 73 -25.01 -34.85 -8.94
CA ARG A 73 -24.20 -34.01 -8.04
C ARG A 73 -23.75 -32.70 -8.71
N GLN A 74 -23.93 -32.58 -10.03
CA GLN A 74 -23.65 -31.36 -10.79
C GLN A 74 -24.82 -30.35 -10.68
N HIS A 75 -24.63 -29.31 -9.89
CA HIS A 75 -25.54 -28.20 -9.65
C HIS A 75 -24.89 -26.81 -9.86
N GLN A 76 -23.60 -26.77 -10.19
CA GLN A 76 -22.87 -25.55 -10.53
C GLN A 76 -23.53 -24.79 -11.68
N ARG A 77 -23.69 -23.49 -11.48
CA ARG A 77 -24.22 -22.56 -12.46
C ARG A 77 -23.15 -21.59 -12.89
N VAL A 78 -22.78 -21.64 -14.16
CA VAL A 78 -21.88 -20.66 -14.79
C VAL A 78 -22.71 -19.76 -15.69
N GLN A 79 -22.74 -18.48 -15.36
CA GLN A 79 -23.42 -17.45 -16.14
C GLN A 79 -22.38 -16.50 -16.74
N ILE A 80 -22.70 -15.95 -17.90
CA ILE A 80 -21.86 -14.98 -18.59
C ILE A 80 -22.69 -13.71 -18.87
N PRO A 81 -23.04 -12.94 -17.83
CA PRO A 81 -23.67 -11.63 -17.99
C PRO A 81 -22.75 -10.61 -18.66
N GLY A 82 -23.34 -9.51 -19.14
CA GLY A 82 -22.65 -8.41 -19.81
C GLY A 82 -22.57 -8.63 -21.31
N ASP A 83 -23.09 -7.68 -22.10
CA ASP A 83 -23.17 -7.80 -23.55
C ASP A 83 -21.80 -7.63 -24.21
N ASN A 84 -21.37 -6.38 -24.46
CA ASN A 84 -20.08 -6.07 -25.09
C ASN A 84 -18.87 -6.32 -24.16
N HIS A 85 -19.13 -6.56 -22.87
CA HIS A 85 -18.13 -6.79 -21.84
C HIS A 85 -18.55 -7.98 -20.96
N PRO A 86 -18.55 -9.19 -21.53
CA PRO A 86 -19.00 -10.38 -20.82
C PRO A 86 -18.06 -10.73 -19.68
N TYR A 87 -18.61 -11.14 -18.55
CA TYR A 87 -17.86 -11.63 -17.40
C TYR A 87 -18.51 -12.88 -16.80
N VAL A 88 -17.71 -13.71 -16.17
CA VAL A 88 -18.12 -15.01 -15.63
C VAL A 88 -18.57 -14.86 -14.19
N VAL A 89 -19.76 -15.41 -13.90
CA VAL A 89 -20.29 -15.58 -12.55
C VAL A 89 -20.48 -17.07 -12.29
N VAL A 90 -19.84 -17.59 -11.25
CA VAL A 90 -20.03 -18.95 -10.76
C VAL A 90 -20.94 -18.89 -9.54
N GLY A 91 -22.11 -19.53 -9.63
CA GLY A 91 -23.08 -19.67 -8.55
C GLY A 91 -23.36 -21.13 -8.23
N SER A 92 -23.79 -21.41 -6.99
CA SER A 92 -24.11 -22.76 -6.51
C SER A 92 -23.02 -23.79 -6.84
N PRO A 93 -21.74 -23.52 -6.50
CA PRO A 93 -20.63 -24.35 -6.94
C PRO A 93 -20.79 -25.82 -6.50
N ASP A 94 -20.43 -26.73 -7.40
CA ASP A 94 -20.41 -28.17 -7.12
C ASP A 94 -19.56 -28.49 -5.89
N GLU A 95 -19.87 -29.61 -5.25
CA GLU A 95 -18.94 -30.15 -4.26
C GLU A 95 -17.58 -30.49 -4.90
N PRO A 96 -16.51 -30.65 -4.11
CA PRO A 96 -15.19 -30.94 -4.65
C PRO A 96 -15.16 -32.30 -5.39
N ALA A 97 -14.86 -32.27 -6.68
CA ALA A 97 -14.54 -33.46 -7.47
C ALA A 97 -13.16 -34.03 -7.09
N VAL A 98 -12.27 -33.17 -6.60
CA VAL A 98 -10.94 -33.55 -6.09
C VAL A 98 -10.82 -33.15 -4.62
N THR A 99 -10.40 -34.07 -3.77
CA THR A 99 -10.04 -33.78 -2.37
C THR A 99 -8.61 -34.22 -2.09
N VAL A 100 -7.79 -33.33 -1.52
CA VAL A 100 -6.44 -33.63 -1.03
C VAL A 100 -6.47 -33.59 0.49
N ASP A 101 -6.34 -34.76 1.11
CA ASP A 101 -6.39 -34.90 2.57
C ASP A 101 -5.15 -34.32 3.26
N ALA A 102 -5.32 -33.93 4.51
CA ALA A 102 -4.21 -33.56 5.38
C ALA A 102 -3.13 -34.65 5.39
N GLY A 103 -1.86 -34.24 5.23
CA GLY A 103 -0.71 -35.13 5.12
C GLY A 103 -0.36 -35.56 3.70
N ALA A 104 -1.32 -35.57 2.77
CA ALA A 104 -1.08 -35.94 1.38
C ALA A 104 -0.64 -34.74 0.54
N THR A 105 0.13 -35.01 -0.52
CA THR A 105 0.44 -34.03 -1.56
C THR A 105 -0.06 -34.51 -2.92
N LEU A 106 -0.84 -33.68 -3.60
CA LEU A 106 -1.16 -33.83 -5.01
C LEU A 106 -0.37 -32.79 -5.79
N GLN A 107 0.36 -33.21 -6.81
CA GLN A 107 1.09 -32.32 -7.70
C GLN A 107 0.51 -32.37 -9.11
N TYR A 108 0.14 -31.21 -9.62
CA TYR A 108 -0.23 -31.04 -11.02
C TYR A 108 1.02 -30.73 -11.84
N GLY A 109 1.30 -31.60 -12.81
CA GLY A 109 2.40 -31.45 -13.76
C GLY A 109 3.79 -31.77 -13.21
N THR A 110 4.73 -31.87 -14.15
CA THR A 110 6.16 -32.14 -13.92
C THR A 110 7.04 -30.95 -14.33
N GLY A 111 6.45 -29.76 -14.52
CA GLY A 111 7.12 -28.57 -15.06
C GLY A 111 6.83 -28.30 -16.55
N GLY A 112 5.80 -28.95 -17.10
CA GLY A 112 5.33 -28.76 -18.48
C GLY A 112 3.89 -28.25 -18.55
N THR A 113 3.22 -28.46 -19.68
CA THR A 113 1.84 -28.01 -19.89
C THR A 113 0.77 -29.02 -19.48
N THR A 114 1.16 -30.28 -19.21
CA THR A 114 0.26 -31.39 -18.85
C THR A 114 0.34 -31.74 -17.37
N GLY A 115 -0.62 -32.54 -16.90
CA GLY A 115 -0.73 -32.99 -15.51
C GLY A 115 -1.81 -32.28 -14.71
N LEU A 116 -2.81 -31.72 -15.37
CA LEU A 116 -3.96 -31.07 -14.74
C LEU A 116 -5.15 -32.04 -14.66
N ILE A 117 -5.91 -31.99 -13.56
CA ILE A 117 -7.26 -32.54 -13.53
C ILE A 117 -8.23 -31.42 -13.91
N GLY A 118 -9.08 -31.64 -14.90
CA GLY A 118 -10.18 -30.72 -15.15
C GLY A 118 -11.07 -31.09 -16.32
N SER A 119 -12.32 -30.67 -16.19
CA SER A 119 -13.34 -30.66 -17.22
C SER A 119 -13.76 -29.22 -17.48
N PHE A 120 -13.69 -28.77 -18.74
CA PHE A 120 -13.89 -27.37 -19.12
C PHE A 120 -15.09 -27.24 -20.08
N PRO A 121 -16.32 -27.54 -19.64
CA PRO A 121 -17.50 -27.55 -20.52
C PRO A 121 -17.99 -26.12 -20.87
N TYR A 122 -17.47 -25.11 -20.18
CA TYR A 122 -17.95 -23.73 -20.30
C TYR A 122 -17.14 -22.94 -21.33
N ASN A 123 -17.85 -22.23 -22.21
CA ASN A 123 -17.26 -21.28 -23.16
C ASN A 123 -16.99 -19.92 -22.49
N THR A 124 -16.24 -19.91 -21.40
CA THR A 124 -15.97 -18.68 -20.62
C THR A 124 -14.98 -17.75 -21.32
N PRO A 125 -15.20 -16.42 -21.32
CA PRO A 125 -14.28 -15.47 -21.91
C PRO A 125 -13.01 -15.28 -21.07
N GLY A 126 -11.85 -15.26 -21.73
CA GLY A 126 -10.55 -14.91 -21.13
C GLY A 126 -9.83 -16.06 -20.39
N TYR A 127 -10.56 -17.07 -19.91
CA TYR A 127 -10.00 -18.26 -19.27
C TYR A 127 -10.96 -19.45 -19.42
N GLN A 128 -10.48 -20.67 -19.16
CA GLN A 128 -11.32 -21.87 -19.14
C GLN A 128 -11.74 -22.17 -17.69
N GLN A 129 -13.01 -21.94 -17.35
CA GLN A 129 -13.55 -22.29 -16.04
C GLN A 129 -13.59 -23.82 -15.88
N ASN A 130 -12.94 -24.33 -14.84
CA ASN A 130 -13.01 -25.76 -14.52
C ASN A 130 -14.35 -26.06 -13.83
N GLN A 131 -15.00 -27.15 -14.23
CA GLN A 131 -16.16 -27.70 -13.54
C GLN A 131 -15.74 -28.46 -12.29
N ASP A 132 -14.54 -29.05 -12.28
CA ASP A 132 -14.06 -29.87 -11.18
C ASP A 132 -13.50 -29.00 -10.07
N ASN A 133 -14.34 -28.70 -9.08
CA ASN A 133 -13.95 -27.97 -7.88
C ASN A 133 -12.99 -28.81 -7.02
N ILE A 134 -12.15 -28.14 -6.23
CA ILE A 134 -11.10 -28.80 -5.43
C ILE A 134 -11.16 -28.41 -3.96
N ARG A 135 -10.94 -29.40 -3.09
CA ARG A 135 -10.70 -29.22 -1.66
C ARG A 135 -9.27 -29.59 -1.32
N VAL A 136 -8.54 -28.67 -0.72
CA VAL A 136 -7.14 -28.85 -0.34
C VAL A 136 -7.01 -28.70 1.17
N ASP A 137 -6.94 -29.83 1.88
CA ASP A 137 -6.62 -29.89 3.31
C ASP A 137 -5.16 -30.28 3.55
N GLY A 138 -4.53 -30.98 2.58
CA GLY A 138 -3.09 -31.25 2.51
C GLY A 138 -2.33 -30.22 1.68
N THR A 139 -1.54 -30.68 0.72
CA THR A 139 -0.79 -29.81 -0.21
C THR A 139 -1.18 -30.05 -1.66
N LEU A 140 -1.54 -28.99 -2.37
CA LEU A 140 -1.63 -28.98 -3.83
C LEU A 140 -0.43 -28.22 -4.41
N ARG A 141 0.42 -28.90 -5.17
CA ARG A 141 1.59 -28.30 -5.84
C ARG A 141 1.33 -28.11 -7.33
N LEU A 142 1.48 -26.89 -7.82
CA LEU A 142 1.13 -26.47 -9.17
C LEU A 142 2.38 -26.31 -10.04
N SER A 143 2.84 -27.40 -10.66
CA SER A 143 4.05 -27.45 -11.48
C SER A 143 3.71 -27.45 -12.98
N LEU A 144 2.97 -26.42 -13.41
CA LEU A 144 2.46 -26.24 -14.78
C LEU A 144 3.00 -24.94 -15.41
N THR A 145 3.24 -24.93 -16.73
CA THR A 145 3.73 -23.77 -17.50
C THR A 145 2.68 -23.14 -18.43
N ARG A 146 1.39 -23.34 -18.12
CA ARG A 146 0.25 -22.78 -18.87
C ARG A 146 -0.65 -21.92 -17.98
N LEU A 147 -1.63 -21.23 -18.58
CA LEU A 147 -2.80 -20.70 -17.86
C LEU A 147 -3.72 -21.86 -17.47
N PHE A 148 -4.22 -21.88 -16.23
CA PHE A 148 -5.18 -22.88 -15.76
C PHE A 148 -6.06 -22.33 -14.63
N ASN A 149 -7.22 -22.96 -14.44
CA ASN A 149 -8.16 -22.67 -13.35
C ASN A 149 -8.45 -23.98 -12.60
N LEU A 150 -8.59 -23.88 -11.28
CA LEU A 150 -8.81 -25.04 -10.38
C LEU A 150 -10.28 -25.23 -10.00
N GLY A 151 -11.21 -24.52 -10.65
CA GLY A 151 -12.59 -24.42 -10.19
C GLY A 151 -12.68 -23.49 -8.97
N ILE A 152 -13.66 -23.75 -8.12
CA ILE A 152 -13.77 -23.17 -6.78
C ILE A 152 -12.88 -23.97 -5.81
N ILE A 153 -12.01 -23.25 -5.11
CA ILE A 153 -11.05 -23.81 -4.16
C ILE A 153 -11.62 -23.72 -2.74
N SER A 154 -11.55 -24.85 -2.02
CA SER A 154 -11.94 -24.98 -0.62
C SER A 154 -10.87 -25.72 0.19
N GLY A 155 -11.07 -25.85 1.51
CA GLY A 155 -10.11 -26.50 2.42
C GLY A 155 -9.15 -25.54 3.09
N SER A 156 -8.29 -26.06 3.96
CA SER A 156 -7.42 -25.27 4.86
C SER A 156 -5.92 -25.49 4.69
N GLY A 157 -5.52 -26.24 3.66
CA GLY A 157 -4.15 -26.67 3.41
C GLY A 157 -3.28 -25.63 2.68
N LEU A 158 -2.32 -26.12 1.92
CA LEU A 158 -1.38 -25.31 1.12
C LEU A 158 -1.65 -25.51 -0.37
N VAL A 159 -1.83 -24.41 -1.11
CA VAL A 159 -1.73 -24.41 -2.57
C VAL A 159 -0.47 -23.66 -2.94
N THR A 160 0.51 -24.35 -3.53
CA THR A 160 1.85 -23.79 -3.81
C THR A 160 2.21 -23.93 -5.28
N GLN A 161 2.73 -22.87 -5.87
CA GLN A 161 3.37 -22.88 -7.17
C GLN A 161 4.89 -22.78 -6.98
N PRO A 162 5.71 -23.63 -7.62
CA PRO A 162 7.16 -23.46 -7.63
C PRO A 162 7.58 -22.13 -8.27
N ARG A 163 8.78 -21.66 -7.92
CA ARG A 163 9.36 -20.46 -8.54
C ARG A 163 9.81 -20.72 -9.98
N ASN A 164 9.84 -19.67 -10.80
CA ASN A 164 10.22 -19.73 -12.22
C ASN A 164 9.36 -20.69 -13.07
N MET A 165 8.18 -20.99 -12.55
CA MET A 165 7.15 -21.81 -13.16
C MET A 165 6.23 -20.88 -13.96
N TRP A 166 6.54 -20.63 -15.22
CA TRP A 166 5.83 -19.66 -16.08
C TRP A 166 4.38 -20.03 -16.45
N GLY A 167 3.69 -20.79 -15.60
CA GLY A 167 2.24 -20.94 -15.65
C GLY A 167 1.55 -19.90 -14.79
N THR A 168 0.26 -19.69 -15.04
CA THR A 168 -0.55 -18.71 -14.34
C THR A 168 -1.79 -19.39 -13.80
N LEU A 169 -1.95 -19.37 -12.47
CA LEU A 169 -3.20 -19.77 -11.84
C LEU A 169 -4.21 -18.62 -12.00
N GLN A 170 -5.35 -18.90 -12.61
CA GLN A 170 -6.50 -18.00 -12.67
C GLN A 170 -7.47 -18.32 -11.52
N ILE A 171 -7.62 -17.38 -10.60
CA ILE A 171 -8.62 -17.43 -9.52
C ILE A 171 -9.80 -16.55 -9.93
N CYS A 172 -10.99 -17.14 -9.93
CA CYS A 172 -12.27 -16.49 -10.21
C CYS A 172 -13.33 -17.02 -9.25
N GLY A 173 -14.40 -16.26 -9.06
CA GLY A 173 -15.49 -16.59 -8.14
C GLY A 173 -15.12 -16.45 -6.66
N THR A 174 -16.08 -16.76 -5.80
CA THR A 174 -15.89 -16.77 -4.34
C THR A 174 -15.33 -18.11 -3.91
N ASN A 175 -14.11 -18.11 -3.38
CA ASN A 175 -13.38 -19.31 -2.99
C ASN A 175 -13.40 -19.44 -1.46
N PRO A 176 -14.11 -20.43 -0.87
CA PRO A 176 -14.17 -20.63 0.59
C PRO A 176 -12.87 -21.16 1.19
N PHE A 177 -11.80 -21.27 0.40
CA PHE A 177 -10.46 -21.66 0.85
C PHE A 177 -10.00 -20.82 2.05
N SER A 178 -9.55 -21.51 3.11
CA SER A 178 -9.07 -20.91 4.35
C SER A 178 -7.60 -21.19 4.64
N GLY A 179 -6.90 -21.80 3.67
CA GLY A 179 -5.49 -22.14 3.77
C GLY A 179 -4.57 -21.03 3.32
N ILE A 180 -3.38 -21.43 2.83
CA ILE A 180 -2.33 -20.52 2.35
C ILE A 180 -2.14 -20.71 0.85
N LEU A 181 -2.03 -19.59 0.12
CA LEU A 181 -1.64 -19.56 -1.28
C LEU A 181 -0.19 -19.10 -1.37
N ASP A 182 0.68 -19.96 -1.91
CA ASP A 182 2.09 -19.64 -2.16
C ASP A 182 2.34 -19.51 -3.67
N ASN A 183 2.42 -18.26 -4.12
CA ASN A 183 2.68 -17.88 -5.49
C ASN A 183 4.18 -17.84 -5.77
N GLY A 184 4.71 -18.86 -6.44
CA GLY A 184 6.09 -18.88 -6.92
C GLY A 184 6.36 -18.01 -8.14
N THR A 185 5.37 -17.77 -9.02
CA THR A 185 5.63 -17.15 -10.33
C THR A 185 4.55 -16.17 -10.77
N GLY A 186 3.31 -16.62 -10.94
CA GLY A 186 2.24 -15.78 -11.48
C GLY A 186 0.85 -16.27 -11.09
N VAL A 187 0.05 -15.37 -10.52
CA VAL A 187 -1.37 -15.59 -10.23
C VAL A 187 -2.17 -14.41 -10.77
N ASN A 188 -3.26 -14.73 -11.47
CA ASN A 188 -4.32 -13.76 -11.76
C ASN A 188 -5.42 -13.94 -10.72
N PHE A 189 -5.58 -12.94 -9.85
CA PHE A 189 -6.68 -12.86 -8.91
C PHE A 189 -7.75 -11.91 -9.47
N ALA A 190 -8.90 -12.48 -9.83
CA ALA A 190 -9.85 -11.84 -10.72
C ALA A 190 -9.25 -11.57 -12.11
N SER A 191 -10.05 -10.98 -12.99
CA SER A 191 -9.63 -10.56 -14.31
C SER A 191 -10.63 -9.55 -14.87
N THR A 192 -10.40 -9.11 -16.11
CA THR A 192 -11.39 -8.26 -16.81
C THR A 192 -12.70 -8.98 -17.14
N THR A 193 -12.72 -10.31 -17.00
CA THR A 193 -13.85 -11.18 -17.33
C THR A 193 -14.28 -12.05 -16.15
N CYS A 194 -13.79 -11.82 -14.93
CA CYS A 194 -14.31 -12.46 -13.72
C CYS A 194 -13.95 -11.65 -12.47
N ALA A 195 -14.81 -11.63 -11.47
CA ALA A 195 -14.43 -11.20 -10.12
C ALA A 195 -13.84 -12.39 -9.35
N ALA A 196 -13.12 -12.11 -8.26
CA ALA A 196 -12.62 -13.13 -7.34
C ALA A 196 -12.74 -12.65 -5.89
N ASP A 197 -12.94 -13.60 -4.98
CA ASP A 197 -12.92 -13.36 -3.54
C ASP A 197 -12.31 -14.57 -2.81
N LEU A 198 -11.58 -14.29 -1.73
CA LEU A 198 -10.94 -15.27 -0.85
C LEU A 198 -11.27 -14.91 0.60
N PRO A 199 -12.55 -14.98 1.03
CA PRO A 199 -12.97 -14.43 2.32
C PRO A 199 -12.29 -15.12 3.52
N GLY A 200 -11.94 -16.40 3.39
CA GLY A 200 -11.35 -17.19 4.47
C GLY A 200 -9.83 -17.38 4.40
N ALA A 201 -9.18 -17.02 3.28
CA ALA A 201 -7.77 -17.38 3.07
C ALA A 201 -6.88 -16.73 4.13
N ARG A 202 -5.99 -17.52 4.72
CA ARG A 202 -5.16 -17.10 5.86
C ARG A 202 -4.13 -16.05 5.45
N SER A 203 -3.38 -16.32 4.39
CA SER A 203 -2.33 -15.44 3.90
C SER A 203 -1.92 -15.81 2.48
N ILE A 204 -1.22 -14.89 1.82
CA ILE A 204 -0.59 -15.10 0.53
C ILE A 204 0.92 -14.99 0.71
N VAL A 205 1.66 -16.01 0.29
CA VAL A 205 3.10 -15.91 0.09
C VAL A 205 3.33 -15.54 -1.37
N ASN A 206 3.94 -14.38 -1.61
CA ASN A 206 4.16 -13.88 -2.97
C ASN A 206 5.65 -13.88 -3.28
N ARG A 207 6.10 -14.75 -4.19
CA ARG A 207 7.49 -14.86 -4.68
C ARG A 207 7.61 -14.56 -6.18
N GLY A 208 6.47 -14.32 -6.83
CA GLY A 208 6.35 -13.88 -8.22
C GLY A 208 5.45 -12.65 -8.33
N SER A 209 4.58 -12.64 -9.33
CA SER A 209 3.63 -11.56 -9.58
C SER A 209 2.21 -11.95 -9.19
N TRP A 210 1.58 -11.15 -8.33
CA TRP A 210 0.16 -11.23 -8.02
C TRP A 210 -0.57 -10.16 -8.82
N ILE A 211 -1.37 -10.56 -9.81
CA ILE A 211 -2.00 -9.65 -10.76
C ILE A 211 -3.49 -9.57 -10.42
N ILE A 212 -3.97 -8.35 -10.19
CA ILE A 212 -5.38 -8.07 -9.90
C ILE A 212 -5.94 -7.22 -11.03
N ASP A 213 -7.10 -7.61 -11.55
CA ASP A 213 -7.89 -6.81 -12.48
C ASP A 213 -9.38 -6.94 -12.10
N THR A 214 -10.26 -6.18 -12.75
CA THR A 214 -11.68 -6.12 -12.40
C THR A 214 -12.52 -6.22 -13.68
N PRO A 215 -13.70 -6.87 -13.67
CA PRO A 215 -14.71 -6.58 -14.69
C PRO A 215 -15.25 -5.15 -14.50
N LEU A 216 -15.95 -4.59 -15.50
CA LEU A 216 -16.50 -3.22 -15.44
C LEU A 216 -17.45 -3.02 -14.27
N ASP A 217 -17.38 -1.85 -13.63
CA ASP A 217 -18.25 -1.47 -12.50
C ASP A 217 -18.19 -2.44 -11.29
N HIS A 218 -17.11 -3.22 -11.15
CA HIS A 218 -16.92 -4.12 -10.02
C HIS A 218 -15.90 -3.62 -9.00
N THR A 219 -16.12 -3.97 -7.74
CA THR A 219 -15.10 -3.86 -6.70
C THR A 219 -14.53 -5.22 -6.38
N VAL A 220 -13.21 -5.37 -6.46
CA VAL A 220 -12.47 -6.55 -6.02
C VAL A 220 -11.77 -6.23 -4.71
N VAL A 221 -11.99 -7.05 -3.68
CA VAL A 221 -11.41 -6.83 -2.34
C VAL A 221 -10.41 -7.94 -2.03
N GLN A 222 -9.20 -7.57 -1.65
CA GLN A 222 -8.15 -8.46 -1.21
C GLN A 222 -7.80 -8.15 0.24
N ARG A 223 -8.19 -9.06 1.15
CA ARG A 223 -8.09 -8.85 2.61
C ARG A 223 -6.83 -9.44 3.24
N GLN A 224 -6.20 -10.37 2.52
CA GLN A 224 -5.10 -11.17 3.01
C GLN A 224 -3.85 -10.33 3.25
N ASN A 225 -3.09 -10.73 4.27
CA ASN A 225 -1.70 -10.34 4.37
C ASN A 225 -0.89 -11.05 3.28
N PHE A 226 -0.02 -10.29 2.64
CA PHE A 226 0.97 -10.77 1.69
C PHE A 226 2.34 -10.84 2.36
N TYR A 227 3.07 -11.90 2.08
CA TYR A 227 4.43 -12.11 2.57
C TYR A 227 5.38 -12.30 1.39
N SER A 228 6.35 -11.40 1.26
CA SER A 228 7.48 -11.55 0.34
C SER A 228 8.61 -12.32 1.01
N HIS A 229 9.30 -13.19 0.25
CA HIS A 229 10.53 -13.87 0.68
C HIS A 229 11.72 -13.55 -0.23
N GLU A 230 11.48 -12.83 -1.32
CA GLU A 230 12.38 -12.79 -2.47
C GLU A 230 12.44 -11.40 -3.08
N TYR A 231 13.60 -11.04 -3.62
CA TYR A 231 13.72 -9.83 -4.42
C TYR A 231 12.89 -9.94 -5.71
N GLY A 232 12.22 -8.83 -6.07
CA GLY A 232 11.60 -8.63 -7.38
C GLY A 232 10.17 -9.13 -7.51
N ASN A 233 9.54 -9.56 -6.42
CA ASN A 233 8.12 -9.91 -6.39
C ASN A 233 7.23 -8.66 -6.28
N ASP A 234 6.00 -8.73 -6.79
CA ASP A 234 5.13 -7.57 -6.91
C ASP A 234 3.64 -7.88 -6.89
N VAL A 235 2.86 -6.85 -6.59
CA VAL A 235 1.40 -6.82 -6.74
C VAL A 235 1.07 -5.81 -7.84
N ASN A 236 0.59 -6.32 -8.97
CA ASN A 236 0.19 -5.53 -10.13
C ASN A 236 -1.31 -5.30 -10.09
N VAL A 237 -1.75 -4.05 -10.05
CA VAL A 237 -3.15 -3.69 -9.90
C VAL A 237 -3.64 -2.93 -11.12
N HIS A 238 -4.61 -3.53 -11.78
CA HIS A 238 -5.36 -2.98 -12.88
C HIS A 238 -6.81 -2.76 -12.43
N SER A 239 -7.52 -1.85 -13.08
CA SER A 239 -8.97 -1.79 -12.95
C SER A 239 -9.61 -1.29 -14.25
N ARG A 240 -10.85 -1.72 -14.47
CA ARG A 240 -11.69 -1.26 -15.57
C ARG A 240 -12.43 0.02 -15.17
N PRO A 241 -12.99 0.79 -16.13
CA PRO A 241 -13.86 1.91 -15.83
C PRO A 241 -14.94 1.57 -14.79
N GLY A 242 -15.23 2.52 -13.90
CA GLY A 242 -16.20 2.37 -12.80
C GLY A 242 -15.82 1.34 -11.72
N SER A 243 -14.64 0.72 -11.84
CA SER A 243 -14.21 -0.39 -10.99
C SER A 243 -13.14 0.03 -10.00
N LYS A 244 -13.00 -0.72 -8.90
CA LYS A 244 -12.07 -0.43 -7.82
C LYS A 244 -11.41 -1.70 -7.29
N VAL A 245 -10.14 -1.62 -6.92
CA VAL A 245 -9.47 -2.66 -6.12
C VAL A 245 -9.22 -2.14 -4.71
N VAL A 246 -9.66 -2.88 -3.70
CA VAL A 246 -9.47 -2.54 -2.28
C VAL A 246 -8.52 -3.55 -1.64
N LEU A 247 -7.40 -3.07 -1.11
CA LEU A 247 -6.37 -3.87 -0.44
C LEU A 247 -6.38 -3.52 1.05
N THR A 248 -6.79 -4.44 1.92
CA THR A 248 -6.97 -4.14 3.36
C THR A 248 -5.96 -4.85 4.27
N GLY A 249 -5.26 -5.87 3.77
CA GLY A 249 -4.19 -6.53 4.50
C GLY A 249 -2.86 -5.74 4.47
N VAL A 250 -1.78 -6.39 4.89
CA VAL A 250 -0.42 -5.85 4.86
C VAL A 250 0.44 -6.65 3.90
N TYR A 251 1.20 -5.95 3.05
CA TYR A 251 2.27 -6.53 2.24
C TYR A 251 3.61 -6.43 2.98
N SER A 252 3.91 -7.47 3.74
CA SER A 252 5.09 -7.60 4.58
C SER A 252 6.19 -8.40 3.89
N TRP A 253 7.43 -8.26 4.37
CA TRP A 253 8.45 -9.28 4.21
C TRP A 253 8.24 -10.40 5.23
N SER A 254 8.84 -11.55 4.97
CA SER A 254 8.84 -12.74 5.83
C SER A 254 10.26 -13.29 5.89
N ASP A 255 10.76 -13.44 7.11
CA ASP A 255 12.10 -13.96 7.41
C ASP A 255 12.06 -15.41 7.90
N SER A 256 10.87 -16.02 7.91
CA SER A 256 10.64 -17.38 8.36
C SER A 256 9.48 -18.04 7.60
N GLY A 257 9.58 -19.36 7.41
CA GLY A 257 8.53 -20.18 6.78
C GLY A 257 8.84 -20.61 5.35
N ASP A 258 8.75 -21.90 5.10
CA ASP A 258 8.76 -22.55 3.78
C ASP A 258 7.35 -22.59 3.18
N GLY A 259 6.74 -21.42 2.93
CA GLY A 259 5.43 -21.30 2.27
C GLY A 259 4.21 -21.76 3.09
N ALA A 260 4.38 -22.65 4.08
CA ALA A 260 3.30 -23.24 4.88
C ALA A 260 2.94 -22.45 6.15
N ALA A 261 3.78 -21.51 6.57
CA ALA A 261 3.53 -20.64 7.72
C ALA A 261 4.40 -19.37 7.64
N PRO A 262 4.12 -18.43 6.71
CA PRO A 262 4.92 -17.22 6.59
C PRO A 262 4.81 -16.36 7.85
N SER A 263 5.93 -15.83 8.32
CA SER A 263 5.92 -14.91 9.45
C SER A 263 7.10 -13.94 9.42
N LEU A 264 6.96 -12.83 10.11
CA LEU A 264 8.02 -11.84 10.28
C LEU A 264 8.38 -11.74 11.76
N SER A 265 9.61 -12.09 12.10
CA SER A 265 10.06 -12.12 13.50
C SER A 265 10.13 -10.72 14.14
N ASP A 266 10.44 -9.69 13.35
CA ASP A 266 10.46 -8.29 13.76
C ASP A 266 9.79 -7.40 12.68
N PRO A 267 8.63 -6.77 12.97
CA PRO A 267 7.98 -5.82 12.07
C PRO A 267 8.88 -4.67 11.59
N GLY A 268 9.90 -4.30 12.37
CA GLY A 268 10.91 -3.29 12.02
C GLY A 268 11.73 -3.63 10.78
N LEU A 269 11.82 -4.92 10.42
CA LEU A 269 12.53 -5.39 9.22
C LEU A 269 11.83 -4.97 7.91
N ASN A 270 10.54 -4.59 7.96
CA ASN A 270 9.89 -3.94 6.82
C ASN A 270 10.51 -2.59 6.45
N TRP A 271 11.19 -1.93 7.40
CA TRP A 271 11.71 -0.56 7.29
C TRP A 271 13.23 -0.49 7.13
N ARG A 272 13.93 -1.63 7.15
CA ARG A 272 15.39 -1.71 7.09
C ARG A 272 15.82 -2.68 5.99
N PRO A 273 16.71 -2.30 5.07
CA PRO A 273 17.21 -3.23 4.06
C PRO A 273 17.87 -4.45 4.70
N VAL A 274 17.61 -5.63 4.14
CA VAL A 274 18.35 -6.85 4.49
C VAL A 274 19.34 -7.21 3.38
N ALA A 275 20.22 -8.17 3.65
CA ALA A 275 21.21 -8.65 2.68
C ALA A 275 20.56 -9.01 1.35
N HIS A 276 21.22 -8.68 0.24
CA HIS A 276 20.72 -8.85 -1.13
C HIS A 276 19.36 -8.21 -1.43
N LYS A 277 18.87 -7.31 -0.56
CA LYS A 277 17.57 -6.63 -0.70
C LYS A 277 16.39 -7.60 -0.81
N LEU A 278 16.47 -8.77 -0.17
CA LEU A 278 15.41 -9.79 -0.25
C LEU A 278 14.04 -9.29 0.25
N ASN A 279 14.03 -8.24 1.08
CA ASN A 279 12.80 -7.61 1.54
C ASN A 279 12.26 -6.50 0.62
N LYS A 280 12.92 -6.22 -0.53
CA LYS A 280 12.45 -5.25 -1.52
C LYS A 280 11.31 -5.84 -2.35
N ARG A 281 10.11 -5.32 -2.10
CA ARG A 281 8.84 -5.72 -2.73
C ARG A 281 8.12 -4.49 -3.27
N GLY A 282 7.17 -4.64 -4.18
CA GLY A 282 6.48 -3.46 -4.67
C GLY A 282 5.12 -3.68 -5.27
N THR A 283 4.52 -2.56 -5.64
CA THR A 283 3.21 -2.51 -6.24
C THR A 283 3.20 -1.56 -7.43
N ASN A 284 2.62 -2.04 -8.53
CA ASN A 284 2.42 -1.26 -9.74
C ASN A 284 0.92 -1.01 -9.90
N ILE A 285 0.53 0.26 -9.89
CA ILE A 285 -0.86 0.68 -10.09
C ILE A 285 -0.97 1.21 -11.51
N GLU A 286 -1.71 0.50 -12.33
CA GLU A 286 -1.54 0.48 -13.77
C GLU A 286 -2.77 1.05 -14.51
N GLY A 287 -2.98 2.36 -14.37
CA GLY A 287 -4.18 3.04 -14.82
C GLY A 287 -5.41 2.55 -14.06
N ALA A 288 -5.26 2.32 -12.75
CA ALA A 288 -6.28 1.69 -11.91
C ALA A 288 -6.73 2.62 -10.77
N ASP A 289 -7.96 2.41 -10.29
CA ASP A 289 -8.46 2.99 -9.03
C ASP A 289 -8.26 1.97 -7.90
N VAL A 290 -7.36 2.33 -6.99
CA VAL A 290 -6.91 1.47 -5.89
C VAL A 290 -7.13 2.17 -4.57
N GLN A 291 -7.61 1.41 -3.60
CA GLN A 291 -7.78 1.86 -2.23
C GLN A 291 -6.96 0.97 -1.29
N TRP A 292 -6.11 1.58 -0.46
CA TRP A 292 -5.43 0.89 0.64
C TRP A 292 -6.15 1.19 1.95
N GLY A 293 -6.52 0.13 2.65
CA GLY A 293 -7.47 0.19 3.76
C GLY A 293 -8.91 0.35 3.27
N ASP A 294 -9.85 0.18 4.19
CA ASP A 294 -11.30 0.28 4.00
C ASP A 294 -11.97 1.10 5.11
N GLY A 295 -11.17 1.90 5.81
CA GLY A 295 -11.61 2.68 6.95
C GLY A 295 -11.85 1.86 8.22
N THR A 296 -11.43 0.59 8.27
CA THR A 296 -11.55 -0.27 9.47
C THR A 296 -10.21 -0.63 10.12
N THR A 297 -9.10 -0.27 9.47
CA THR A 297 -7.73 -0.58 9.92
C THR A 297 -6.84 0.67 9.94
N HIS A 298 -5.73 0.58 10.67
CA HIS A 298 -4.62 1.55 10.69
C HIS A 298 -3.27 0.84 10.46
N GLN A 299 -3.30 -0.30 9.78
CA GLN A 299 -2.11 -0.98 9.30
C GLN A 299 -1.89 -0.62 7.84
N ILE A 300 -0.81 0.11 7.54
CA ILE A 300 -0.52 0.49 6.16
C ILE A 300 -0.29 -0.75 5.28
N PHE A 301 -0.89 -0.77 4.09
CA PHE A 301 -0.71 -1.86 3.14
C PHE A 301 0.77 -2.11 2.79
N MET A 302 1.56 -1.06 2.52
CA MET A 302 2.99 -1.17 2.20
C MET A 302 3.87 -0.50 3.26
N PRO A 303 4.21 -1.16 4.38
CA PRO A 303 5.16 -0.63 5.35
C PRO A 303 6.58 -0.67 4.77
N GLY A 304 7.32 0.43 4.80
CA GLY A 304 8.71 0.45 4.36
C GLY A 304 9.22 1.79 3.88
N THR A 305 10.41 1.76 3.30
CA THR A 305 11.20 2.90 2.83
C THR A 305 11.54 2.76 1.35
N ALA A 306 12.12 3.79 0.73
CA ALA A 306 12.59 3.72 -0.67
C ALA A 306 13.58 2.57 -0.96
N GLN A 307 14.25 2.04 0.06
CA GLN A 307 15.20 0.94 -0.09
C GLN A 307 14.54 -0.44 0.03
N THR A 308 13.37 -0.53 0.65
CA THR A 308 12.69 -1.80 1.02
C THR A 308 11.35 -1.98 0.33
N VAL A 309 10.78 -0.93 -0.27
CA VAL A 309 9.59 -1.06 -1.09
C VAL A 309 9.67 -0.17 -2.33
N TYR A 310 8.76 -0.40 -3.27
CA TYR A 310 8.52 0.52 -4.36
C TYR A 310 7.03 0.61 -4.72
N ILE A 311 6.60 1.80 -5.15
CA ILE A 311 5.20 2.11 -5.46
C ILE A 311 5.18 2.91 -6.77
N ASN A 312 4.67 2.28 -7.83
CA ASN A 312 4.57 2.90 -9.14
C ASN A 312 3.13 3.28 -9.49
N LEU A 313 2.96 4.48 -10.02
CA LEU A 313 1.75 4.91 -10.71
C LEU A 313 2.03 5.03 -12.20
N HIS A 314 1.32 4.23 -13.00
CA HIS A 314 1.40 4.26 -14.45
C HIS A 314 0.09 4.73 -15.05
N ALA A 315 0.16 5.67 -15.99
CA ALA A 315 -0.98 5.99 -16.82
C ALA A 315 -1.07 4.97 -17.96
N ARG A 316 -2.28 4.46 -18.20
CA ARG A 316 -2.61 3.67 -19.40
C ARG A 316 -3.69 4.39 -20.19
N ARG A 317 -4.87 3.80 -20.33
CA ARG A 317 -6.05 4.49 -20.89
C ARG A 317 -6.60 5.58 -19.97
N GLN A 318 -6.25 5.49 -18.69
CA GLN A 318 -6.56 6.46 -17.64
C GLN A 318 -5.35 6.58 -16.71
N ARG A 319 -5.31 7.68 -15.95
CA ARG A 319 -4.33 7.87 -14.87
C ARG A 319 -4.66 6.97 -13.69
N SER A 320 -3.67 6.61 -12.90
CA SER A 320 -3.90 5.85 -11.67
C SER A 320 -4.52 6.74 -10.59
N ARG A 321 -5.27 6.13 -9.69
CA ARG A 321 -5.78 6.77 -8.47
C ARG A 321 -5.44 5.87 -7.29
N LEU A 322 -4.80 6.43 -6.27
CA LEU A 322 -4.50 5.74 -5.02
C LEU A 322 -5.17 6.47 -3.84
N THR A 323 -6.08 5.78 -3.18
CA THR A 323 -6.80 6.27 -2.00
C THR A 323 -6.24 5.61 -0.74
N PHE A 324 -5.88 6.41 0.27
CA PHE A 324 -5.53 5.96 1.62
C PHE A 324 -6.78 6.09 2.50
N ASP A 325 -7.29 4.98 3.01
CA ASP A 325 -8.53 4.93 3.80
C ASP A 325 -8.34 4.11 5.09
N TYR A 326 -7.90 4.78 6.14
CA TYR A 326 -7.58 4.19 7.44
C TYR A 326 -8.39 4.82 8.57
N ASN A 327 -8.51 4.15 9.71
CA ASN A 327 -9.20 4.66 10.92
C ASN A 327 -8.25 5.19 12.01
N GLY A 328 -6.99 5.39 11.66
CA GLY A 328 -5.97 5.86 12.59
C GLY A 328 -4.69 6.27 11.86
N PRO A 329 -3.66 6.70 12.62
CA PRO A 329 -2.43 7.17 12.03
C PRO A 329 -1.64 6.10 11.30
N VAL A 330 -1.16 6.41 10.09
CA VAL A 330 -0.26 5.57 9.30
C VAL A 330 0.89 6.38 8.73
N THR A 331 2.03 5.72 8.49
CA THR A 331 3.20 6.34 7.86
C THR A 331 3.51 5.67 6.53
N LEU A 332 3.59 6.45 5.47
CA LEU A 332 4.18 6.09 4.19
C LEU A 332 5.63 6.57 4.16
N GLY A 333 6.59 5.66 4.38
CA GLY A 333 8.02 6.00 4.36
C GLY A 333 8.69 5.83 3.00
N ALA A 334 7.96 5.37 1.99
CA ALA A 334 8.46 5.24 0.63
C ALA A 334 7.87 6.30 -0.29
N PRO A 335 8.62 6.75 -1.30
CA PRO A 335 8.11 7.65 -2.31
C PRO A 335 7.18 6.89 -3.26
N ILE A 336 6.05 7.51 -3.59
CA ILE A 336 5.24 7.15 -4.74
C ILE A 336 5.85 7.81 -5.97
N GLY A 337 6.10 7.04 -7.01
CA GLY A 337 6.68 7.54 -8.24
C GLY A 337 6.26 6.76 -9.47
N GLY A 338 7.09 6.80 -10.50
CA GLY A 338 6.91 6.05 -11.73
C GLY A 338 8.26 5.50 -12.23
N GLY A 339 8.18 4.52 -13.11
CA GLY A 339 9.36 3.89 -13.71
C GLY A 339 9.14 2.43 -14.01
N MET A 340 10.06 1.82 -14.74
CA MET A 340 9.94 0.40 -15.10
C MET A 340 10.39 -0.47 -13.92
N TYR A 341 9.57 -1.45 -13.53
CA TYR A 341 9.90 -2.41 -12.46
C TYR A 341 10.31 -1.72 -11.14
N HIS A 342 11.57 -1.86 -10.72
CA HIS A 342 12.11 -1.36 -9.45
C HIS A 342 12.79 0.02 -9.55
N ASP A 343 12.75 0.66 -10.73
CA ASP A 343 13.35 1.98 -11.02
C ASP A 343 12.35 3.12 -10.77
N THR A 344 11.69 3.06 -9.62
CA THR A 344 10.38 3.69 -9.33
C THR A 344 10.40 5.20 -9.09
N LEU A 345 11.49 5.85 -9.53
CA LEU A 345 11.70 7.30 -9.50
C LEU A 345 12.40 7.79 -10.77
N SER A 346 12.42 6.97 -11.84
CA SER A 346 13.00 7.36 -13.13
C SER A 346 12.11 8.35 -13.89
N ALA A 347 10.83 8.41 -13.54
CA ALA A 347 9.87 9.41 -14.02
C ALA A 347 8.84 9.72 -12.93
N PRO A 348 8.14 10.86 -13.01
CA PRO A 348 7.01 11.12 -12.13
C PRO A 348 5.94 10.03 -12.31
N GLY A 349 5.37 9.56 -11.21
CA GLY A 349 4.23 8.65 -11.21
C GLY A 349 2.99 9.32 -11.76
N ALA A 350 2.29 8.66 -12.69
CA ALA A 350 1.13 9.20 -13.36
C ALA A 350 -0.18 8.84 -12.65
N GLY A 351 -0.49 9.52 -11.55
CA GLY A 351 -1.76 9.36 -10.87
C GLY A 351 -2.11 10.44 -9.85
N ASP A 352 -3.31 10.31 -9.29
CA ASP A 352 -3.88 11.19 -8.25
C ASP A 352 -3.95 10.46 -6.91
N ILE A 353 -3.76 11.20 -5.82
CA ILE A 353 -3.77 10.67 -4.46
C ILE A 353 -4.96 11.24 -3.68
N VAL A 354 -5.63 10.39 -2.91
CA VAL A 354 -6.71 10.79 -2.01
C VAL A 354 -6.46 10.27 -0.60
N ILE A 355 -6.59 11.16 0.39
CA ILE A 355 -6.67 10.80 1.80
C ILE A 355 -8.15 10.84 2.18
N ALA A 356 -8.76 9.66 2.33
CA ALA A 356 -10.21 9.51 2.48
C ALA A 356 -10.73 10.09 3.79
N GLY A 357 -11.96 10.59 3.77
CA GLY A 357 -12.59 11.30 4.90
C GLY A 357 -13.03 10.44 6.08
N THR A 358 -12.47 9.24 6.24
CA THR A 358 -12.70 8.36 7.38
C THR A 358 -12.20 9.03 8.66
N SER A 359 -13.03 8.99 9.70
CA SER A 359 -12.67 9.58 11.00
C SER A 359 -11.39 8.96 11.55
N GLY A 360 -10.42 9.79 11.90
CA GLY A 360 -9.12 9.35 12.41
C GLY A 360 -8.08 9.03 11.34
N ASN A 361 -8.42 9.11 10.04
CA ASN A 361 -7.47 8.91 8.96
C ASN A 361 -6.39 10.00 8.99
N ASP A 362 -5.17 9.63 9.41
CA ASP A 362 -4.04 10.53 9.57
C ASP A 362 -2.82 9.93 8.86
N VAL A 363 -2.58 10.35 7.62
CA VAL A 363 -1.53 9.79 6.76
C VAL A 363 -0.30 10.67 6.80
N THR A 364 0.84 10.09 7.14
CA THR A 364 2.14 10.77 7.11
C THR A 364 2.95 10.36 5.89
N PHE A 365 3.31 11.32 5.04
CA PHE A 365 4.35 11.13 4.02
C PHE A 365 5.71 11.45 4.63
N ALA A 366 6.48 10.41 4.96
CA ALA A 366 7.82 10.51 5.56
C ALA A 366 8.94 10.39 4.51
N ALA A 367 8.61 10.65 3.24
CA ALA A 367 9.54 10.73 2.12
C ALA A 367 9.04 11.76 1.09
N ALA A 368 9.97 12.30 0.28
CA ALA A 368 9.65 13.14 -0.85
C ALA A 368 8.88 12.35 -1.92
N GLN A 369 7.66 12.75 -2.22
CA GLN A 369 6.81 12.10 -3.22
C GLN A 369 7.16 12.60 -4.62
N TYR A 370 6.97 11.73 -5.63
CA TYR A 370 7.36 12.00 -7.01
C TYR A 370 6.28 11.56 -8.02
N TYR A 371 5.05 12.01 -7.83
CA TYR A 371 3.93 11.80 -8.76
C TYR A 371 3.43 13.13 -9.33
N ASP A 372 2.96 13.12 -10.58
CA ASP A 372 2.52 14.31 -11.33
C ASP A 372 1.00 14.52 -11.26
N GLY A 373 0.43 14.63 -10.06
CA GLY A 373 -1.02 14.69 -9.91
C GLY A 373 -1.50 15.42 -8.67
N SER A 374 -2.82 15.41 -8.52
CA SER A 374 -3.47 16.09 -7.40
C SER A 374 -3.40 15.25 -6.13
N THR A 375 -3.31 15.95 -5.00
CA THR A 375 -3.51 15.38 -3.66
C THR A 375 -4.81 15.93 -3.09
N THR A 376 -5.79 15.07 -2.86
CA THR A 376 -7.05 15.46 -2.21
C THR A 376 -7.02 14.99 -0.76
N ILE A 377 -7.32 15.90 0.17
CA ILE A 377 -7.51 15.59 1.58
C ILE A 377 -8.99 15.81 1.85
N ASP A 378 -9.73 14.73 2.05
CA ASP A 378 -11.16 14.82 2.32
C ASP A 378 -11.42 15.39 3.73
N ARG A 379 -12.66 15.86 3.95
CA ARG A 379 -13.09 16.32 5.27
C ARG A 379 -12.89 15.21 6.30
N ASN A 380 -12.44 15.59 7.50
CA ASN A 380 -12.10 14.70 8.63
C ASN A 380 -10.79 13.91 8.48
N ALA A 381 -10.08 14.04 7.36
CA ALA A 381 -8.77 13.44 7.16
C ALA A 381 -7.63 14.41 7.45
N THR A 382 -6.46 13.87 7.77
CA THR A 382 -5.21 14.61 7.92
C THR A 382 -4.15 14.05 6.98
N LEU A 383 -3.48 14.94 6.24
CA LEU A 383 -2.22 14.64 5.57
C LEU A 383 -1.08 15.36 6.31
N ARG A 384 -0.03 14.62 6.63
CA ARG A 384 1.21 15.17 7.20
C ARG A 384 2.35 15.04 6.20
N LEU A 385 3.00 16.15 5.87
CA LEU A 385 4.28 16.15 5.18
C LEU A 385 5.39 16.17 6.22
N GLY A 386 6.09 15.05 6.33
CA GLY A 386 7.13 14.80 7.30
C GLY A 386 6.65 14.13 8.59
N ALA A 387 7.48 13.25 9.15
CA ALA A 387 7.24 12.57 10.43
C ALA A 387 7.52 13.47 11.65
N GLY A 388 8.24 14.58 11.47
CA GLY A 388 8.69 15.43 12.57
C GLY A 388 9.92 14.91 13.31
N THR A 389 10.65 13.97 12.71
CA THR A 389 11.91 13.41 13.21
C THR A 389 12.98 13.47 12.12
N ALA A 390 14.25 13.42 12.52
CA ALA A 390 15.37 13.39 11.58
C ALA A 390 15.23 12.23 10.57
N GLY A 391 15.52 12.50 9.30
CA GLY A 391 15.41 11.53 8.21
C GLY A 391 13.98 11.20 7.76
N GLY A 392 12.96 11.81 8.36
CA GLY A 392 11.55 11.61 8.02
C GLY A 392 10.90 12.80 7.34
N ASP A 393 11.65 13.66 6.66
CA ASP A 393 11.09 14.82 5.95
C ASP A 393 10.34 14.38 4.68
N GLY A 394 9.19 15.00 4.42
CA GLY A 394 8.32 14.70 3.27
C GLY A 394 8.08 15.92 2.39
N SER A 395 7.75 15.69 1.13
CA SER A 395 7.37 16.75 0.18
C SER A 395 6.42 16.19 -0.86
N LEU A 396 5.74 17.09 -1.58
CA LEU A 396 5.02 16.76 -2.80
C LEU A 396 5.87 17.16 -4.00
N HIS A 397 5.62 16.52 -5.14
CA HIS A 397 6.17 16.99 -6.40
C HIS A 397 5.61 18.38 -6.75
N ILE A 398 6.43 19.18 -7.42
CA ILE A 398 6.06 20.51 -7.90
C ILE A 398 6.58 20.69 -9.33
N GLY A 399 5.86 21.49 -10.12
CA GLY A 399 6.24 21.85 -11.49
C GLY A 399 5.48 21.10 -12.58
N GLY A 400 4.73 20.04 -12.23
CA GLY A 400 3.74 19.41 -13.09
C GLY A 400 2.48 20.25 -13.22
N ALA A 401 1.85 20.21 -14.40
CA ALA A 401 0.62 20.98 -14.67
C ALA A 401 -0.59 20.54 -13.83
N LEU A 402 -0.54 19.34 -13.26
CA LEU A 402 -1.61 18.75 -12.44
C LEU A 402 -1.34 18.87 -10.94
N ASP A 403 -0.15 19.30 -10.55
CA ASP A 403 0.28 19.35 -9.16
C ASP A 403 -0.54 20.39 -8.39
N LYS A 404 -1.37 19.90 -7.47
CA LYS A 404 -2.20 20.73 -6.59
C LYS A 404 -2.62 19.96 -5.36
N VAL A 405 -2.90 20.69 -4.29
CA VAL A 405 -3.56 20.17 -3.10
C VAL A 405 -4.98 20.71 -3.04
N ILE A 406 -5.95 19.80 -2.94
CA ILE A 406 -7.34 20.09 -2.61
C ILE A 406 -7.53 19.69 -1.15
N ASP A 407 -7.34 20.65 -0.25
CA ASP A 407 -7.43 20.45 1.20
C ASP A 407 -8.85 20.78 1.70
N ASN A 408 -9.64 19.76 2.01
CA ASN A 408 -10.92 19.89 2.70
C ASN A 408 -10.87 19.36 4.14
N GLY A 409 -9.70 18.87 4.58
CA GLY A 409 -9.44 18.32 5.90
C GLY A 409 -8.38 19.14 6.62
N SER A 410 -7.22 18.52 6.87
CA SER A 410 -6.08 19.18 7.48
C SER A 410 -4.76 18.81 6.79
N LEU A 411 -4.04 19.82 6.28
CA LEU A 411 -2.66 19.70 5.85
C LEU A 411 -1.68 20.14 6.94
N VAL A 412 -0.81 19.24 7.40
CA VAL A 412 0.19 19.52 8.45
C VAL A 412 1.61 19.37 7.90
N LEU A 413 2.43 20.39 8.12
CA LEU A 413 3.82 20.47 7.66
C LEU A 413 4.73 20.27 8.87
N ARG A 414 5.52 19.21 8.86
CA ARG A 414 6.32 18.76 10.02
C ARG A 414 7.80 18.58 9.74
N ASN A 415 8.29 18.93 8.55
CA ASN A 415 9.70 18.78 8.22
C ASN A 415 10.62 19.47 9.24
N THR A 416 11.70 18.79 9.57
CA THR A 416 12.66 19.20 10.60
C THR A 416 13.90 19.85 10.00
N GLY A 417 14.38 19.39 8.84
CA GLY A 417 15.58 19.91 8.20
C GLY A 417 15.37 20.46 6.79
N ALA A 418 14.60 19.77 5.95
CA ALA A 418 14.43 20.10 4.55
C ALA A 418 13.33 21.15 4.34
N PRO A 419 13.66 22.36 3.83
CA PRO A 419 12.64 23.31 3.41
C PRO A 419 11.91 22.79 2.17
N ILE A 420 10.63 23.09 2.07
CA ILE A 420 9.79 22.64 0.95
C ILE A 420 8.98 23.79 0.37
N SER A 421 8.57 23.65 -0.90
CA SER A 421 7.52 24.46 -1.49
C SER A 421 6.29 23.59 -1.72
N LEU A 422 5.11 24.14 -1.49
CA LEU A 422 3.86 23.47 -1.80
C LEU A 422 3.41 23.77 -3.24
N PRO A 423 2.75 22.82 -3.91
CA PRO A 423 1.94 23.15 -5.08
C PRO A 423 0.75 24.03 -4.67
N ALA A 424 -0.09 24.44 -5.63
CA ALA A 424 -1.24 25.27 -5.32
C ALA A 424 -2.19 24.60 -4.31
N VAL A 425 -2.55 25.31 -3.23
CA VAL A 425 -3.40 24.78 -2.16
C VAL A 425 -4.77 25.46 -2.20
N THR A 426 -5.83 24.66 -2.30
CA THR A 426 -7.24 25.08 -2.40
C THR A 426 -8.10 24.32 -1.38
N GLY A 427 -9.37 24.70 -1.21
CA GLY A 427 -10.35 23.96 -0.42
C GLY A 427 -10.66 24.58 0.96
N ALA A 428 -11.54 23.93 1.72
CA ALA A 428 -12.04 24.46 2.99
C ALA A 428 -11.21 24.10 4.23
N GLY A 429 -10.19 23.24 4.06
CA GLY A 429 -9.37 22.67 5.12
C GLY A 429 -8.36 23.63 5.73
N SER A 430 -7.71 23.17 6.81
CA SER A 430 -6.74 23.94 7.59
C SER A 430 -5.29 23.60 7.25
N VAL A 431 -4.42 24.61 7.25
CA VAL A 431 -2.97 24.42 7.07
C VAL A 431 -2.23 24.67 8.38
N THR A 432 -1.40 23.73 8.81
CA THR A 432 -0.59 23.85 10.03
C THR A 432 0.91 23.66 9.76
N GLN A 433 1.69 24.71 9.93
CA GLN A 433 3.15 24.65 9.98
C GLN A 433 3.61 24.33 11.41
N SER A 434 4.20 23.16 11.63
CA SER A 434 4.63 22.68 12.95
C SER A 434 6.04 22.08 12.98
N GLY A 435 6.68 21.96 11.81
CA GLY A 435 8.08 21.61 11.65
C GLY A 435 9.04 22.79 11.86
N ALA A 436 10.31 22.50 12.09
CA ALA A 436 11.35 23.53 12.22
C ALA A 436 11.79 24.08 10.85
N ALA A 437 11.73 23.26 9.80
CA ALA A 437 12.09 23.67 8.44
C ALA A 437 11.04 24.61 7.85
N ALA A 438 11.47 25.49 6.94
CA ALA A 438 10.58 26.44 6.28
C ALA A 438 9.69 25.77 5.23
N THR A 439 8.45 26.23 5.12
CA THR A 439 7.54 25.88 4.02
C THR A 439 7.18 27.13 3.23
N THR A 440 7.35 27.09 1.91
CA THR A 440 6.94 28.15 0.99
C THR A 440 5.60 27.81 0.33
N VAL A 441 4.65 28.74 0.37
CA VAL A 441 3.37 28.67 -0.34
C VAL A 441 3.36 29.73 -1.43
N THR A 442 3.26 29.28 -2.68
CA THR A 442 3.28 30.15 -3.87
C THR A 442 1.88 30.43 -4.43
N SER A 443 0.90 29.62 -4.05
CA SER A 443 -0.51 29.81 -4.41
C SER A 443 -1.40 29.28 -3.28
N ALA A 444 -2.02 30.21 -2.55
CA ALA A 444 -2.94 29.92 -1.46
C ALA A 444 -4.35 30.42 -1.81
N ALA A 445 -5.30 29.50 -1.93
CA ALA A 445 -6.72 29.79 -2.15
C ALA A 445 -7.63 28.98 -1.20
N TYR A 446 -7.06 28.33 -0.18
CA TYR A 446 -7.83 27.66 0.86
C TYR A 446 -8.50 28.67 1.82
N THR A 447 -9.57 28.25 2.49
CA THR A 447 -10.38 29.11 3.37
C THR A 447 -10.34 28.75 4.84
N GLY A 448 -9.87 27.55 5.20
CA GLY A 448 -9.70 27.17 6.61
C GLY A 448 -8.58 27.95 7.28
N ALA A 449 -8.41 27.73 8.58
CA ALA A 449 -7.43 28.47 9.37
C ALA A 449 -6.00 28.07 9.05
N THR A 450 -5.07 29.01 9.18
CA THR A 450 -3.63 28.78 9.10
C THR A 450 -3.01 28.87 10.49
N THR A 451 -2.30 27.81 10.92
CA THR A 451 -1.56 27.80 12.18
C THR A 451 -0.07 27.69 11.92
N VAL A 452 0.75 28.50 12.59
CA VAL A 452 2.21 28.35 12.62
C VAL A 452 2.63 28.14 14.07
N ALA A 453 3.02 26.92 14.40
CA ALA A 453 3.46 26.54 15.74
C ALA A 453 4.99 26.59 15.88
N LYS A 454 5.73 26.25 14.81
CA LYS A 454 7.20 26.24 14.78
C LYS A 454 7.69 26.56 13.37
N GLY A 455 8.95 26.97 13.25
CA GLY A 455 9.57 27.23 11.96
C GLY A 455 8.93 28.39 11.21
N SER A 456 9.12 28.42 9.89
CA SER A 456 8.66 29.52 9.03
C SER A 456 7.62 29.05 8.00
N LEU A 457 6.51 29.76 7.90
CA LEU A 457 5.60 29.69 6.75
C LEU A 457 5.85 30.93 5.89
N ILE A 458 6.42 30.72 4.70
CA ILE A 458 6.76 31.76 3.74
C ILE A 458 5.64 31.87 2.71
N VAL A 459 5.06 33.05 2.57
CA VAL A 459 4.03 33.36 1.60
C VAL A 459 4.67 34.17 0.47
N SER A 460 4.74 33.60 -0.73
CA SER A 460 5.47 34.21 -1.85
C SER A 460 4.60 34.32 -3.09
N GLY A 461 4.47 35.52 -3.66
CA GLY A 461 3.64 35.77 -4.85
C GLY A 461 2.13 35.56 -4.64
N THR A 462 1.69 35.20 -3.44
CA THR A 462 0.28 34.94 -3.07
C THR A 462 -0.12 35.69 -1.80
N SER A 463 -1.36 35.53 -1.35
CA SER A 463 -1.91 36.17 -0.14
C SER A 463 -2.63 35.15 0.74
N LEU A 464 -2.69 35.41 2.04
CA LEU A 464 -3.50 34.64 3.00
C LEU A 464 -4.87 35.27 3.30
N ARG A 465 -5.31 36.25 2.50
CA ARG A 465 -6.60 36.94 2.67
C ARG A 465 -7.81 36.01 2.71
N THR A 466 -7.75 34.84 2.08
CA THR A 466 -8.84 33.85 2.07
C THR A 466 -8.87 32.98 3.33
N SER A 467 -7.73 32.83 4.01
CA SER A 467 -7.64 32.09 5.27
C SER A 467 -8.52 32.75 6.33
N SER A 468 -9.37 31.94 6.98
CA SER A 468 -10.34 32.42 7.96
C SER A 468 -9.70 33.04 9.21
N ALA A 469 -8.52 32.56 9.60
CA ALA A 469 -7.73 33.10 10.69
C ALA A 469 -6.28 32.65 10.58
N ILE A 470 -5.36 33.48 11.09
CA ILE A 470 -3.95 33.16 11.26
C ILE A 470 -3.61 33.09 12.74
N SER A 471 -3.03 31.97 13.17
CA SER A 471 -2.60 31.77 14.56
C SER A 471 -1.12 31.40 14.63
N LEU A 472 -0.30 32.26 15.25
CA LEU A 472 1.10 31.96 15.57
C LEU A 472 1.16 31.48 17.02
N THR A 473 1.27 30.17 17.21
CA THR A 473 1.01 29.52 18.51
C THR A 473 2.27 29.14 19.29
N GLY A 474 3.45 29.26 18.68
CA GLY A 474 4.73 29.04 19.36
C GLY A 474 5.66 30.25 19.29
N PRO A 475 6.56 30.43 20.27
CA PRO A 475 7.47 31.58 20.30
C PRO A 475 8.52 31.56 19.19
N SER A 476 8.76 30.41 18.55
CA SER A 476 9.63 30.27 17.38
C SER A 476 8.88 30.32 16.05
N ALA A 477 7.56 30.53 16.08
CA ALA A 477 6.75 30.63 14.87
C ALA A 477 7.08 31.90 14.08
N VAL A 478 7.26 31.74 12.77
CA VAL A 478 7.52 32.84 11.85
C VAL A 478 6.52 32.76 10.69
N LEU A 479 5.77 33.84 10.49
CA LEU A 479 5.02 34.06 9.27
C LEU A 479 5.78 35.07 8.41
N ASP A 480 6.26 34.65 7.25
CA ASP A 480 6.98 35.52 6.34
C ASP A 480 6.08 35.96 5.18
N LEU A 481 5.71 37.24 5.19
CA LEU A 481 4.93 37.92 4.17
C LEU A 481 5.81 38.86 3.32
N SER A 482 7.14 38.77 3.42
CA SER A 482 8.05 39.72 2.78
C SER A 482 8.02 39.69 1.26
N THR A 483 7.54 38.59 0.68
CA THR A 483 7.32 38.44 -0.77
C THR A 483 5.85 38.13 -1.10
N ALA A 484 4.95 38.33 -0.15
CA ALA A 484 3.52 38.13 -0.37
C ALA A 484 2.95 39.19 -1.31
N ARG A 485 1.89 38.83 -2.05
CA ARG A 485 1.16 39.75 -2.94
C ARG A 485 0.49 40.88 -2.15
N ASP A 486 0.03 40.59 -0.94
CA ASP A 486 -0.44 41.59 0.02
C ASP A 486 -0.20 41.12 1.46
N THR A 487 -0.30 42.04 2.41
CA THR A 487 -0.13 41.81 3.85
C THR A 487 -1.47 41.84 4.58
N THR A 488 -2.54 41.34 3.97
CA THR A 488 -3.87 41.33 4.60
C THR A 488 -4.23 39.98 5.20
N LEU A 489 -4.60 40.00 6.48
CA LEU A 489 -5.05 38.84 7.25
C LEU A 489 -6.49 39.08 7.73
N ARG A 490 -7.35 38.06 7.75
CA ARG A 490 -8.74 38.24 8.25
C ARG A 490 -8.81 38.38 9.76
N ARG A 491 -8.03 37.55 10.46
CA ARG A 491 -7.92 37.50 11.92
C ARG A 491 -6.51 37.08 12.27
N LEU A 492 -5.97 37.61 13.36
CA LEU A 492 -4.63 37.32 13.83
C LEU A 492 -4.67 36.98 15.32
N GLN A 493 -4.06 35.86 15.68
CA GLN A 493 -3.72 35.50 17.06
C GLN A 493 -2.22 35.20 17.10
N VAL A 494 -1.51 35.76 18.07
CA VAL A 494 -0.06 35.56 18.21
C VAL A 494 0.31 35.37 19.66
N VAL A 495 1.26 34.49 19.93
CA VAL A 495 1.91 34.35 21.24
C VAL A 495 3.18 35.20 21.30
N THR A 496 3.59 35.57 22.52
CA THR A 496 4.85 36.29 22.76
C THR A 496 6.03 35.61 22.08
N GLY A 497 6.88 36.38 21.42
CA GLY A 497 8.08 35.90 20.72
C GLY A 497 7.86 35.53 19.26
N ALA A 498 6.63 35.17 18.86
CA ALA A 498 6.30 34.86 17.47
C ALA A 498 6.57 36.07 16.55
N LYS A 499 6.93 35.79 15.29
CA LYS A 499 7.39 36.82 14.35
C LYS A 499 6.53 36.89 13.10
N ILE A 500 6.32 38.11 12.60
CA ILE A 500 5.85 38.38 11.25
C ILE A 500 6.94 39.15 10.50
N LEU A 501 7.37 38.63 9.36
CA LEU A 501 8.33 39.31 8.48
C LEU A 501 7.57 40.00 7.36
N LEU A 502 7.89 41.27 7.13
CA LEU A 502 7.39 42.08 6.03
C LEU A 502 8.58 42.52 5.17
N SER A 503 8.31 42.91 3.93
CA SER A 503 9.31 43.58 3.09
C SER A 503 9.77 44.86 3.80
N ARG A 504 11.06 45.22 3.69
CA ARG A 504 11.61 46.45 4.29
C ARG A 504 10.79 47.70 3.97
N ASN A 505 10.22 47.73 2.77
CA ASN A 505 9.45 48.86 2.25
C ASN A 505 7.94 48.66 2.39
N SER A 506 7.48 47.58 3.04
CA SER A 506 6.06 47.35 3.27
C SER A 506 5.53 48.41 4.22
N PRO A 507 4.65 49.32 3.77
CA PRO A 507 4.22 50.44 4.60
C PRO A 507 3.20 49.99 5.65
N GLU A 508 2.51 48.87 5.42
CA GLU A 508 1.29 48.52 6.15
C GLU A 508 1.13 47.02 6.40
N LEU A 509 0.39 46.70 7.46
CA LEU A 509 -0.19 45.40 7.76
C LEU A 509 -1.69 45.60 7.98
N THR A 510 -2.53 44.74 7.40
CA THR A 510 -3.99 44.80 7.58
C THR A 510 -4.50 43.55 8.30
N VAL A 511 -5.29 43.74 9.35
CA VAL A 511 -5.97 42.66 10.07
C VAL A 511 -7.45 42.98 10.19
N GLY A 512 -8.31 42.14 9.61
CA GLY A 512 -9.74 42.41 9.51
C GLY A 512 -9.99 43.65 8.66
N SER A 513 -10.69 44.63 9.22
CA SER A 513 -10.92 45.95 8.60
C SER A 513 -9.91 47.02 9.04
N THR A 514 -8.91 46.67 9.86
CA THR A 514 -7.96 47.63 10.42
C THR A 514 -6.62 47.54 9.69
N THR A 515 -6.17 48.66 9.13
CA THR A 515 -4.84 48.81 8.53
C THR A 515 -3.98 49.65 9.44
N ALA A 516 -2.75 49.21 9.71
CA ALA A 516 -1.79 49.95 10.52
C ALA A 516 -0.49 50.17 9.74
N THR A 517 -0.02 51.41 9.76
CA THR A 517 1.28 51.80 9.18
C THR A 517 2.41 51.26 10.03
N VAL A 518 3.34 50.54 9.40
CA VAL A 518 4.51 49.96 10.04
C VAL A 518 5.59 51.04 10.15
N SER A 519 5.53 51.81 11.24
CA SER A 519 6.46 52.89 11.53
C SER A 519 6.95 52.84 12.99
N GLY A 520 8.07 53.51 13.28
CA GLY A 520 8.64 53.55 14.62
C GLY A 520 9.18 52.20 15.11
N THR A 521 9.11 51.99 16.44
CA THR A 521 9.66 50.82 17.14
C THR A 521 8.59 49.87 17.70
N ARG A 522 7.30 50.22 17.60
CA ARG A 522 6.17 49.43 18.10
C ARG A 522 4.96 49.53 17.16
N LEU A 523 4.19 48.45 17.10
CA LEU A 523 2.96 48.35 16.32
C LEU A 523 1.89 47.65 17.15
N ALA A 524 0.64 48.12 17.12
CA ALA A 524 -0.50 47.44 17.71
C ALA A 524 -1.59 47.22 16.65
N ILE A 525 -1.97 45.97 16.42
CA ILE A 525 -2.96 45.59 15.40
C ILE A 525 -3.52 44.20 15.70
N GLY A 526 -4.80 43.98 15.39
CA GLY A 526 -5.45 42.67 15.59
C GLY A 526 -5.48 42.19 17.04
N GLY A 527 -5.47 43.12 18.01
CA GLY A 527 -5.39 42.79 19.44
C GLY A 527 -3.98 42.42 19.94
N ALA A 528 -2.98 42.39 19.06
CA ALA A 528 -1.59 42.10 19.38
C ALA A 528 -0.72 43.37 19.43
N ARG A 529 0.40 43.29 20.16
CA ARG A 529 1.44 44.31 20.20
C ARG A 529 2.76 43.72 19.72
N PHE A 530 3.49 44.47 18.91
CA PHE A 530 4.76 44.07 18.34
C PHE A 530 5.84 45.09 18.63
N SER A 531 7.07 44.64 18.85
CA SER A 531 8.25 45.47 18.57
C SER A 531 8.55 45.41 17.08
N VAL A 532 9.02 46.53 16.54
CA VAL A 532 9.38 46.70 15.13
C VAL A 532 10.89 46.86 15.06
N SER A 533 11.56 45.99 14.33
CA SER A 533 12.98 46.13 14.01
C SER A 533 13.21 45.98 12.51
N ARG A 534 14.33 46.54 12.03
CA ARG A 534 14.75 46.42 10.63
C ARG A 534 15.98 45.53 10.59
N ALA A 535 15.90 44.45 9.83
CA ALA A 535 16.98 43.47 9.70
C ALA A 535 17.18 43.15 8.22
N GLY A 536 18.26 43.66 7.62
CA GLY A 536 18.52 43.50 6.20
C GLY A 536 17.36 43.99 5.33
N ALA A 537 16.84 43.09 4.49
CA ALA A 537 15.71 43.33 3.59
C ALA A 537 14.33 43.20 4.25
N HIS A 538 14.25 42.97 5.55
CA HIS A 538 13.01 42.71 6.27
C HIS A 538 12.71 43.78 7.33
N THR A 539 11.42 44.05 7.49
CA THR A 539 10.88 44.61 8.73
C THR A 539 10.32 43.46 9.56
N VAL A 540 10.83 43.30 10.78
CA VAL A 540 10.48 42.19 11.67
C VAL A 540 9.56 42.70 12.77
N LEU A 541 8.36 42.13 12.84
CA LEU A 541 7.40 42.35 13.92
C LEU A 541 7.54 41.20 14.91
N THR A 542 7.99 41.48 16.14
CA THR A 542 8.09 40.45 17.20
C THR A 542 7.00 40.67 18.23
N ALA A 543 6.14 39.67 18.42
CA ALA A 543 5.02 39.75 19.34
C ALA A 543 5.49 39.92 20.79
N LEU A 544 4.92 40.91 21.48
CA LEU A 544 5.20 41.23 22.87
C LEU A 544 4.16 40.58 23.78
N ALA A 545 4.51 40.40 25.06
CA ALA A 545 3.53 39.95 26.05
C ALA A 545 2.33 40.89 26.08
N SER A 546 1.11 40.34 26.05
CA SER A 546 -0.07 41.14 26.33
C SER A 546 0.10 41.67 27.74
N SER A 547 0.06 42.99 27.93
CA SER A 547 -0.11 43.52 29.27
C SER A 547 -1.51 43.10 29.73
N ALA A 548 -1.61 41.99 30.44
CA ALA A 548 -2.70 41.86 31.38
C ALA A 548 -2.61 43.13 32.25
N ALA A 549 -3.70 43.89 32.32
CA ALA A 549 -3.81 44.92 33.33
C ALA A 549 -3.45 44.25 34.66
N THR A 550 -2.35 44.67 35.27
CA THR A 550 -2.04 44.32 36.65
C THR A 550 -3.18 44.86 37.48
N GLY A 551 -4.19 44.01 37.72
CA GLY A 551 -5.15 44.25 38.78
C GLY A 551 -4.37 44.44 40.08
N PRO A 552 -4.77 45.40 40.92
CA PRO A 552 -4.00 45.73 42.11
C PRO A 552 -3.88 44.49 43.00
N THR A 553 -2.65 44.20 43.39
CA THR A 553 -2.26 43.21 44.38
C THR A 553 -3.15 43.33 45.62
N PRO A 554 -3.81 42.27 46.10
CA PRO A 554 -4.44 42.31 47.42
C PRO A 554 -3.34 42.37 48.48
N SER A 555 -3.37 43.40 49.32
CA SER A 555 -2.57 43.46 50.55
C SER A 555 -2.95 42.33 51.52
N PRO A 556 -2.03 41.90 52.40
CA PRO A 556 -2.20 40.71 53.22
C PRO A 556 -3.10 41.00 54.42
N ALA A 557 -4.16 40.21 54.60
CA ALA A 557 -4.96 40.19 55.82
C ALA A 557 -4.79 38.87 56.57
N ARG A 558 -4.33 39.03 57.82
CA ARG A 558 -4.24 38.14 58.98
C ARG A 558 -5.01 36.80 58.96
N THR A 559 -4.22 35.75 59.23
CA THR A 559 -4.44 34.64 60.18
C THR A 559 -5.83 34.47 60.82
N ALA A 560 -6.46 33.34 60.53
CA ALA A 560 -7.25 32.57 61.49
C ALA A 560 -7.06 31.06 61.25
N ARG A 561 -7.06 30.30 62.33
CA ARG A 561 -6.46 28.98 62.52
C ARG A 561 -7.51 27.86 62.47
N ALA A 562 -7.11 26.75 61.86
CA ALA A 562 -7.47 25.34 62.08
C ALA A 562 -8.93 24.84 61.96
N GLY A 563 -9.06 23.81 61.12
CA GLY A 563 -10.08 22.77 61.18
C GLY A 563 -9.76 21.66 60.17
N THR A 564 -9.09 20.60 60.61
CA THR A 564 -8.94 19.29 59.94
C THR A 564 -9.10 18.19 60.99
N PRO A 565 -9.30 16.90 60.65
CA PRO A 565 -9.56 16.26 59.35
C PRO A 565 -10.69 15.20 59.39
N LEU A 566 -11.01 14.61 58.22
CA LEU A 566 -11.42 13.21 57.93
C LEU A 566 -11.91 13.21 56.45
N GLY A 567 -11.58 12.32 55.54
CA GLY A 567 -10.84 11.06 55.52
C GLY A 567 -10.58 10.66 54.05
N ALA A 568 -9.72 9.68 53.87
CA ALA A 568 -9.01 9.31 52.65
C ALA A 568 -9.82 8.55 51.57
N SER A 569 -9.31 8.55 50.33
CA SER A 569 -8.99 7.30 49.63
C SER A 569 -7.98 7.54 48.50
N THR A 570 -6.86 6.83 48.61
CA THR A 570 -5.72 6.71 47.71
C THR A 570 -6.00 5.72 46.56
N GLY A 571 -5.41 5.97 45.40
CA GLY A 571 -5.30 5.02 44.30
C GLY A 571 -4.16 5.41 43.34
N THR A 572 -2.93 5.06 43.71
CA THR A 572 -1.71 5.16 42.91
C THR A 572 -1.34 3.78 42.37
N MET A 573 -0.91 3.70 41.10
CA MET A 573 0.12 2.82 40.51
C MET A 573 -0.10 2.75 38.98
N ALA A 574 0.89 2.70 38.09
CA ALA A 574 2.34 2.77 38.20
C ALA A 574 2.89 3.13 36.80
N ASP A 575 3.91 3.96 36.78
CA ASP A 575 4.79 4.20 35.64
C ASP A 575 6.09 3.43 35.94
N THR A 576 6.48 2.50 35.07
CA THR A 576 7.73 1.76 35.18
C THR A 576 8.56 1.99 33.93
N GLY A 577 9.46 2.97 34.01
CA GLY A 577 10.68 2.99 33.21
C GLY A 577 11.62 1.87 33.63
N SER A 578 12.38 1.36 32.67
CA SER A 578 13.58 0.56 32.92
C SER A 578 14.71 1.11 32.07
N HIS A 579 15.57 1.88 32.71
CA HIS A 579 16.91 2.21 32.23
C HIS A 579 17.84 1.05 32.58
N VAL A 580 18.58 0.54 31.59
CA VAL A 580 19.84 -0.17 31.83
C VAL A 580 20.90 0.57 31.03
N GLY A 581 21.87 1.14 31.73
CA GLY A 581 22.98 1.88 31.15
C GLY A 581 24.11 0.95 30.69
N SER A 582 24.89 1.43 29.72
CA SER A 582 26.32 1.13 29.66
C SER A 582 27.07 2.31 29.04
N LEU A 583 27.92 2.91 29.87
CA LEU A 583 29.03 3.77 29.47
C LEU A 583 29.99 2.97 28.60
N TRP A 584 30.44 3.51 27.45
CA TRP A 584 31.83 3.33 27.01
C TRP A 584 32.32 4.57 26.25
N THR A 585 33.60 4.80 26.47
CA THR A 585 34.42 5.99 26.32
C THR A 585 34.91 6.24 24.90
N ILE A 586 35.22 7.52 24.65
CA ILE A 586 35.94 8.04 23.50
C ILE A 586 37.40 7.55 23.52
N ALA A 587 37.86 7.00 22.40
CA ALA A 587 39.28 7.01 22.02
C ALA A 587 39.37 7.12 20.50
N GLY A 588 39.97 8.20 20.03
CA GLY A 588 40.31 8.39 18.63
C GLY A 588 41.56 7.59 18.24
N LEU A 589 41.66 7.26 16.96
CA LEU A 589 42.93 7.05 16.28
C LEU A 589 42.78 7.38 14.80
N ALA A 590 43.81 8.05 14.31
CA ALA A 590 43.94 8.65 13.00
C ALA A 590 44.34 7.64 11.92
N GLY A 591 44.11 8.05 10.66
CA GLY A 591 44.91 7.66 9.51
C GLY A 591 44.41 6.46 8.73
N VAL A 592 44.01 6.68 7.47
CA VAL A 592 44.88 6.46 6.31
C VAL A 592 44.12 6.90 5.05
N VAL A 593 44.77 7.77 4.28
CA VAL A 593 44.42 8.17 2.92
C VAL A 593 44.74 6.99 1.99
N LEU A 594 43.79 6.58 1.15
CA LEU A 594 44.11 5.82 -0.06
C LEU A 594 43.34 6.37 -1.25
N ALA A 595 44.10 6.89 -2.20
CA ALA A 595 43.69 7.35 -3.51
C ALA A 595 43.78 6.21 -4.53
N GLY A 596 42.90 6.27 -5.53
CA GLY A 596 43.05 5.57 -6.82
C GLY A 596 42.38 4.20 -6.90
N VAL A 597 41.36 4.06 -7.74
CA VAL A 597 41.51 3.60 -9.14
C VAL A 597 40.21 3.93 -9.88
N ALA A 598 40.35 4.66 -10.99
CA ALA A 598 39.31 4.87 -11.98
C ALA A 598 39.18 3.62 -12.86
N ALA A 599 37.98 3.05 -12.96
CA ALA A 599 37.67 2.02 -13.95
C ALA A 599 36.84 2.63 -15.08
N VAL A 600 37.44 2.63 -16.26
CA VAL A 600 36.88 3.05 -17.55
C VAL A 600 35.82 2.04 -17.99
N PHE A 601 34.55 2.46 -18.11
CA PHE A 601 33.54 1.67 -18.81
C PHE A 601 33.51 2.05 -20.29
N VAL A 602 33.90 1.10 -21.13
CA VAL A 602 33.81 1.18 -22.59
C VAL A 602 32.34 1.05 -23.01
N PHE A 603 31.79 2.10 -23.62
CA PHE A 603 30.48 2.07 -24.29
C PHE A 603 30.61 1.30 -25.62
N VAL A 604 30.08 0.08 -25.69
CA VAL A 604 29.81 -0.58 -26.97
C VAL A 604 28.45 -0.10 -27.48
N ARG A 605 28.50 0.77 -28.48
CA ARG A 605 27.35 1.33 -29.19
C ARG A 605 26.83 0.30 -30.20
N SER A 606 25.85 -0.53 -29.84
CA SER A 606 25.17 -1.39 -30.81
C SER A 606 24.16 -0.56 -31.61
N ARG A 607 24.43 -0.42 -32.91
CA ARG A 607 23.55 0.23 -33.89
C ARG A 607 22.30 -0.62 -34.11
N SER A 608 21.13 -0.07 -33.78
CA SER A 608 19.84 -0.63 -34.19
C SER A 608 19.64 -0.38 -35.70
N ARG A 609 19.50 -1.47 -36.47
CA ARG A 609 19.04 -1.42 -37.86
C ARG A 609 17.51 -1.39 -37.88
N LEU A 610 16.96 -0.42 -38.60
CA LEU A 610 15.56 -0.34 -39.00
C LEU A 610 15.14 -1.60 -39.77
N ARG A 611 14.03 -2.21 -39.37
CA ARG A 611 13.40 -3.31 -40.08
C ARG A 611 12.10 -2.80 -40.70
N THR A 612 12.16 -2.62 -42.01
CA THR A 612 11.06 -2.25 -42.91
C THR A 612 10.06 -3.39 -43.04
N SER A 613 8.78 -3.03 -43.09
CA SER A 613 7.63 -3.92 -43.34
C SER A 613 7.40 -4.05 -44.85
N PRO A 614 7.11 -5.24 -45.42
CA PRO A 614 6.59 -5.36 -46.76
C PRO A 614 5.07 -5.53 -46.76
N ARG A 615 4.41 -4.66 -47.54
CA ARG A 615 3.08 -4.85 -48.10
C ARG A 615 3.06 -6.13 -48.95
N HIS A 616 1.96 -6.88 -48.89
CA HIS A 616 1.45 -7.56 -50.08
C HIS A 616 -0.07 -7.42 -50.18
N SER A 617 -0.45 -6.92 -51.35
CA SER A 617 -1.76 -6.99 -51.98
C SER A 617 -1.99 -8.37 -52.59
N ARG A 618 -3.05 -9.05 -52.18
CA ARG A 618 -4.16 -9.57 -53.00
C ARG A 618 -5.18 -10.24 -52.12
#